data_AF-A0A353PKN6-F1
#
_entry.id   AF-A0A353PKN6-F1
#
_cell.length_a   1.000
_cell.length_b   1.000
_cell.length_c   1.000
_cell.angle_alpha   90.00
_cell.angle_beta   90.00
_cell.angle_gamma   90.00
#
_symmetry.space_group_name_H-M   'P 1'
#
loop_
_entity.id
_entity.type
_entity.pdbx_description
1 polymer ?
#
loop_
_entity_poly.entity_id
_entity_poly.type
_entity_poly.pdbx_seq_one_letter_code
_entity_poly.pdbx_strand_id
1 'polypeptide(L)'
;MKKYVMILILLIVVTSLSACTTTGADLELAKIIRLVEGYETDDINGFNFSSTQYSAEQELNFDIITQRIERGTEIKAYTEFSERRFNAYNDDDQFSDTNYVLYYYNNQIGTQIGDEPTIWSATTIEEYFVSRLPIVKFLRTDFITYEISQVGTQSVLNGTVKTNSISKLLGFIDDTITTLEIKITYSSLEAQLIEVEIRYEQSATNTVVIYTPFYGTAQVVLPTN
;
A
#
# COMPACT_ATOMS: atom_id res chain seq x y z
N MET A 1 19.47 21.52 -56.94
CA MET A 1 19.56 20.30 -56.11
C MET A 1 20.11 20.55 -54.70
N LYS A 2 21.18 21.33 -54.49
CA LYS A 2 21.74 21.57 -53.14
C LYS A 2 20.79 22.21 -52.10
N LYS A 3 19.88 23.12 -52.51
CA LYS A 3 18.94 23.80 -51.59
C LYS A 3 17.84 22.88 -51.05
N TYR A 4 17.35 21.94 -51.85
CA TYR A 4 16.30 21.00 -51.43
C TYR A 4 16.83 19.89 -50.52
N VAL A 5 18.08 19.45 -50.72
CA VAL A 5 18.76 18.51 -49.82
C VAL A 5 19.00 19.13 -48.45
N MET A 6 19.32 20.43 -48.39
CA MET A 6 19.52 21.13 -47.12
C MET A 6 18.23 21.29 -46.31
N ILE A 7 17.09 21.54 -46.97
CA ILE A 7 15.78 21.61 -46.33
C ILE A 7 15.34 20.23 -45.84
N LEU A 8 15.59 19.17 -46.61
CA LEU A 8 15.24 17.80 -46.21
C LEU A 8 16.07 17.34 -45.01
N ILE A 9 17.37 17.65 -44.97
CA ILE A 9 18.24 17.35 -43.82
C ILE A 9 17.78 18.16 -42.59
N LEU A 10 17.42 19.44 -42.75
CA LEU A 10 16.91 20.26 -41.64
C LEU A 10 15.59 19.70 -41.10
N LEU A 11 14.70 19.22 -41.97
CA LEU A 11 13.43 18.62 -41.57
C LEU A 11 13.63 17.29 -40.83
N ILE A 12 14.61 16.48 -41.23
CA ILE A 12 14.98 15.23 -40.56
C ILE A 12 15.65 15.50 -39.22
N VAL A 13 16.45 16.57 -39.09
CA VAL A 13 17.07 16.97 -37.81
C VAL A 13 16.04 17.53 -36.83
N VAL A 14 15.06 18.31 -37.30
CA VAL A 14 13.98 18.84 -36.44
C VAL A 14 13.01 17.72 -35.99
N THR A 15 12.74 16.72 -36.84
CA THR A 15 11.90 15.56 -36.44
C THR A 15 12.65 14.52 -35.62
N SER A 16 13.99 14.43 -35.70
CA SER A 16 14.78 13.55 -34.82
C SER A 16 15.19 14.17 -33.48
N LEU A 17 15.16 15.49 -33.34
CA LEU A 17 15.28 16.18 -32.05
C LEU A 17 13.99 16.18 -31.21
N SER A 18 12.89 15.71 -31.80
CA SER A 18 11.63 15.42 -31.07
C SER A 18 11.65 14.03 -30.41
N ALA A 19 12.80 13.35 -30.41
CA ALA A 19 13.02 12.10 -29.70
C ALA A 19 12.92 12.35 -28.18
N CYS A 20 11.70 12.19 -27.66
CA CYS A 20 11.37 11.74 -26.31
C CYS A 20 12.40 12.14 -25.24
N THR A 21 12.40 13.41 -24.83
CA THR A 21 13.00 13.78 -23.55
C THR A 21 12.09 13.23 -22.46
N THR A 22 12.32 11.97 -22.07
CA THR A 22 11.77 11.42 -20.83
C THR A 22 12.21 12.38 -19.73
N THR A 23 11.27 13.10 -19.13
CA THR A 23 11.61 14.05 -18.07
C THR A 23 12.15 13.28 -16.86
N GLY A 24 12.96 13.92 -16.00
CA GLY A 24 13.45 13.25 -14.78
C GLY A 24 12.32 12.65 -13.93
N ALA A 25 11.16 13.32 -13.91
CA ALA A 25 9.95 12.82 -13.26
C ALA A 25 9.40 11.53 -13.90
N ASP A 26 9.41 11.41 -15.23
CA ASP A 26 8.92 10.20 -15.90
C ASP A 26 9.83 8.98 -15.63
N LEU A 27 11.14 9.20 -15.49
CA LEU A 27 12.07 8.13 -15.09
C LEU A 27 11.85 7.69 -13.65
N GLU A 28 11.64 8.63 -12.73
CA GLU A 28 11.33 8.33 -11.33
C GLU A 28 9.98 7.62 -11.19
N LEU A 29 8.95 8.05 -11.91
CA LEU A 29 7.67 7.37 -11.94
C LEU A 29 7.81 5.91 -12.37
N ALA A 30 8.62 5.64 -13.40
CA ALA A 30 8.86 4.29 -13.87
C ALA A 30 9.56 3.40 -12.81
N LYS A 31 10.42 3.98 -11.96
CA LYS A 31 11.02 3.25 -10.82
C LYS A 31 9.97 2.92 -9.77
N ILE A 32 9.10 3.86 -9.42
CA ILE A 32 8.02 3.65 -8.44
C ILE A 32 7.06 2.56 -8.94
N ILE A 33 6.64 2.63 -10.21
CA ILE A 33 5.78 1.61 -10.81
C ILE A 33 6.41 0.22 -10.69
N ARG A 34 7.70 0.08 -11.07
CA ARG A 34 8.41 -1.21 -10.97
C ARG A 34 8.52 -1.70 -9.54
N LEU A 35 8.76 -0.81 -8.58
CA LEU A 35 8.87 -1.15 -7.17
C LEU A 35 7.53 -1.71 -6.64
N VAL A 36 6.41 -1.11 -7.04
CA VAL A 36 5.07 -1.57 -6.64
C VAL A 36 4.72 -2.88 -7.33
N GLU A 37 4.95 -3.00 -8.64
CA GLU A 37 4.64 -4.22 -9.40
C GLU A 37 5.52 -5.42 -8.99
N GLY A 38 6.76 -5.15 -8.59
CA GLY A 38 7.71 -6.16 -8.12
C GLY A 38 7.77 -6.31 -6.61
N TYR A 39 6.80 -5.76 -5.86
CA TYR A 39 6.81 -5.86 -4.41
C TYR A 39 6.53 -7.30 -3.97
N GLU A 40 7.53 -7.95 -3.41
CA GLU A 40 7.43 -9.29 -2.85
C GLU A 40 7.37 -9.24 -1.32
N THR A 41 6.44 -9.98 -0.75
CA THR A 41 6.24 -10.00 0.71
C THR A 41 7.32 -10.78 1.45
N ASP A 42 8.04 -11.67 0.76
CA ASP A 42 9.11 -12.43 1.40
C ASP A 42 10.32 -11.58 1.78
N ASP A 43 10.45 -10.39 1.18
CA ASP A 43 11.54 -9.45 1.42
C ASP A 43 11.33 -8.54 2.65
N ILE A 44 10.18 -8.65 3.32
CA ILE A 44 9.86 -7.87 4.53
C ILE A 44 9.72 -8.77 5.76
N ASN A 45 9.96 -8.18 6.93
CA ASN A 45 9.79 -8.79 8.25
C ASN A 45 8.47 -8.35 8.93
N GLY A 46 7.50 -7.90 8.13
CA GLY A 46 6.20 -7.47 8.60
C GLY A 46 5.73 -6.17 7.95
N PHE A 47 4.64 -5.62 8.46
CA PHE A 47 4.07 -4.36 8.00
C PHE A 47 3.18 -3.74 9.08
N ASN A 48 2.87 -2.45 8.92
CA ASN A 48 1.74 -1.80 9.56
C ASN A 48 0.74 -1.42 8.48
N PHE A 49 -0.53 -1.66 8.74
CA PHE A 49 -1.63 -1.26 7.89
C PHE A 49 -2.67 -0.54 8.75
N SER A 50 -3.22 0.54 8.22
CA SER A 50 -4.41 1.17 8.78
C SER A 50 -5.38 1.56 7.67
N SER A 51 -6.67 1.36 7.89
CA SER A 51 -7.75 1.89 7.06
C SER A 51 -8.72 2.60 7.97
N THR A 52 -8.90 3.90 7.81
CA THR A 52 -9.80 4.70 8.66
C THR A 52 -10.80 5.44 7.79
N GLN A 53 -12.08 5.20 8.05
CA GLN A 53 -13.19 5.88 7.40
C GLN A 53 -13.74 6.99 8.30
N TYR A 54 -13.93 8.17 7.71
CA TYR A 54 -14.48 9.35 8.35
C TYR A 54 -15.77 9.80 7.67
N SER A 55 -16.69 10.35 8.45
CA SER A 55 -17.80 11.19 7.98
C SER A 55 -17.62 12.58 8.55
N ALA A 56 -17.43 13.57 7.68
CA ALA A 56 -16.88 14.87 8.05
C ALA A 56 -15.55 14.72 8.83
N GLU A 57 -15.55 14.96 10.14
CA GLU A 57 -14.38 14.83 11.02
C GLU A 57 -14.52 13.67 12.04
N GLN A 58 -15.63 12.92 11.98
CA GLN A 58 -15.87 11.81 12.89
C GLN A 58 -15.38 10.50 12.27
N GLU A 59 -14.51 9.80 12.98
CA GLU A 59 -14.12 8.42 12.67
C GLU A 59 -15.31 7.48 12.85
N LEU A 60 -15.64 6.72 11.81
CA LEU A 60 -16.75 5.76 11.81
C LEU A 60 -16.24 4.32 11.96
N ASN A 61 -15.27 3.95 11.14
CA ASN A 61 -14.73 2.61 11.08
C ASN A 61 -13.21 2.70 11.00
N PHE A 62 -12.51 1.79 11.66
CA PHE A 62 -11.09 1.60 11.39
C PHE A 62 -10.68 0.14 11.45
N ASP A 63 -9.62 -0.16 10.72
CA ASP A 63 -8.83 -1.37 10.82
C ASP A 63 -7.38 -0.99 11.02
N ILE A 64 -6.73 -1.56 12.02
CA ILE A 64 -5.29 -1.47 12.23
C ILE A 64 -4.76 -2.90 12.30
N ILE A 65 -3.77 -3.19 11.46
CA ILE A 65 -3.10 -4.48 11.41
C ILE A 65 -1.60 -4.24 11.56
N THR A 66 -1.00 -4.85 12.59
CA THR A 66 0.45 -4.85 12.78
C THR A 66 0.93 -6.27 12.68
N GLN A 67 1.77 -6.56 11.69
CA GLN A 67 2.42 -7.87 11.55
C GLN A 67 3.92 -7.75 11.75
N ARG A 68 4.53 -8.69 12.47
CA ARG A 68 5.98 -8.84 12.56
C ARG A 68 6.37 -10.30 12.44
N ILE A 69 7.51 -10.54 11.79
CA ILE A 69 8.02 -11.89 11.48
C ILE A 69 9.49 -11.95 11.89
N GLU A 70 9.79 -12.85 12.82
CA GLU A 70 11.14 -13.24 13.18
C GLU A 70 11.53 -14.43 12.29
N ARG A 71 12.39 -14.15 11.31
CA ARG A 71 12.94 -15.16 10.39
C ARG A 71 14.23 -15.72 10.99
N GLY A 72 14.15 -16.88 11.65
CA GLY A 72 15.28 -17.61 12.21
C GLY A 72 15.34 -19.06 11.72
N THR A 73 15.94 -19.95 12.51
CA THR A 73 15.85 -21.41 12.27
C THR A 73 14.41 -21.90 12.33
N GLU A 74 13.61 -21.28 13.21
CA GLU A 74 12.16 -21.42 13.26
C GLU A 74 11.55 -20.05 12.95
N ILE A 75 10.44 -20.05 12.22
CA ILE A 75 9.72 -18.83 11.91
C ILE A 75 8.71 -18.59 13.03
N LYS A 76 8.81 -17.41 13.65
CA LYS A 76 7.81 -16.90 14.59
C LYS A 76 7.21 -15.65 14.00
N ALA A 77 5.94 -15.44 14.24
CA ALA A 77 5.30 -14.22 13.82
C ALA A 77 4.13 -13.86 14.72
N TYR A 78 3.79 -12.59 14.76
CA TYR A 78 2.54 -12.14 15.36
C TYR A 78 1.83 -11.16 14.43
N THR A 79 0.50 -11.19 14.47
CA THR A 79 -0.37 -10.22 13.82
C THR A 79 -1.37 -9.70 14.84
N GLU A 80 -1.28 -8.42 15.17
CA GLU A 80 -2.27 -7.70 15.97
C GLU A 80 -3.32 -7.10 15.05
N PHE A 81 -4.59 -7.30 15.39
CA PHE A 81 -5.74 -6.70 14.74
C PHE A 81 -6.48 -5.83 15.75
N SER A 82 -6.76 -4.60 15.36
CA SER A 82 -7.66 -3.69 16.07
C SER A 82 -8.68 -3.15 15.09
N GLU A 83 -9.95 -3.42 15.35
CA GLU A 83 -11.06 -3.08 14.48
C GLU A 83 -12.10 -2.30 15.28
N ARG A 84 -12.61 -1.22 14.69
CA ARG A 84 -13.84 -0.55 15.13
C ARG A 84 -14.84 -0.54 13.99
N ARG A 85 -16.09 -0.85 14.32
CA ARG A 85 -17.22 -0.76 13.40
C ARG A 85 -18.35 0.08 13.96
N PHE A 86 -18.91 0.94 13.12
CA PHE A 86 -20.12 1.69 13.44
C PHE A 86 -21.33 0.74 13.45
N ASN A 87 -22.06 0.71 14.56
CA ASN A 87 -23.24 -0.13 14.72
C ASN A 87 -24.47 0.59 14.15
N ALA A 88 -24.97 0.13 13.01
CA ALA A 88 -26.16 0.73 12.39
C ALA A 88 -27.47 0.46 13.15
N TYR A 89 -27.50 -0.51 14.07
CA TYR A 89 -28.75 -1.04 14.66
C TYR A 89 -28.66 -1.39 16.15
N ASN A 90 -27.67 -0.91 16.90
CA ASN A 90 -27.57 -1.13 18.34
C ASN A 90 -27.79 0.19 19.08
N ASP A 91 -28.88 0.30 19.84
CA ASP A 91 -29.24 1.50 20.60
C ASP A 91 -28.35 1.70 21.84
N ASP A 92 -27.70 0.64 22.33
CA ASP A 92 -26.92 0.65 23.57
C ASP A 92 -25.45 1.06 23.35
N ASP A 93 -24.87 0.74 22.18
CA ASP A 93 -23.49 1.08 21.82
C ASP A 93 -23.37 1.49 20.34
N GLN A 94 -22.85 2.70 20.10
CA GLN A 94 -22.67 3.27 18.76
C GLN A 94 -21.59 2.54 17.94
N PHE A 95 -20.65 1.86 18.61
CA PHE A 95 -19.51 1.19 17.99
C PHE A 95 -19.27 -0.19 18.60
N SER A 96 -18.73 -1.09 17.79
CA SER A 96 -18.18 -2.37 18.24
C SER A 96 -16.68 -2.38 18.02
N ASP A 97 -15.92 -2.56 19.09
CA ASP A 97 -14.46 -2.65 19.06
C ASP A 97 -14.04 -4.12 19.22
N THR A 98 -13.13 -4.59 18.37
CA THR A 98 -12.57 -5.95 18.43
C THR A 98 -11.05 -5.88 18.37
N ASN A 99 -10.39 -6.55 19.32
CA ASN A 99 -8.94 -6.68 19.35
C ASN A 99 -8.56 -8.15 19.47
N TYR A 100 -7.68 -8.63 18.60
CA TYR A 100 -7.13 -9.97 18.74
C TYR A 100 -5.71 -10.05 18.18
N VAL A 101 -4.94 -11.01 18.69
CA VAL A 101 -3.58 -11.28 18.28
C VAL A 101 -3.49 -12.72 17.77
N LEU A 102 -2.90 -12.88 16.60
CA LEU A 102 -2.55 -14.18 16.04
C LEU A 102 -1.05 -14.38 16.19
N TYR A 103 -0.63 -15.49 16.78
CA TYR A 103 0.76 -15.92 16.85
C TYR A 103 0.96 -17.11 15.93
N TYR A 104 2.06 -17.13 15.17
CA TYR A 104 2.48 -18.30 14.42
C TYR A 104 3.78 -18.85 14.97
N TYR A 105 3.83 -20.16 15.16
CA TYR A 105 5.04 -20.90 15.52
C TYR A 105 4.90 -22.38 15.18
N ASN A 106 5.90 -22.97 14.52
CA ASN A 106 6.00 -24.42 14.28
C ASN A 106 4.71 -25.08 13.74
N ASN A 107 4.11 -24.51 12.69
CA ASN A 107 2.85 -24.97 12.09
C ASN A 107 1.66 -24.95 13.07
N GLN A 108 1.69 -24.04 14.03
CA GLN A 108 0.59 -23.76 14.92
C GLN A 108 0.23 -22.27 14.85
N ILE A 109 -1.07 -21.99 14.98
CA ILE A 109 -1.60 -20.65 15.15
C ILE A 109 -2.23 -20.53 16.53
N GLY A 110 -1.79 -19.53 17.28
CA GLY A 110 -2.32 -19.16 18.58
C GLY A 110 -3.21 -17.93 18.42
N THR A 111 -4.48 -18.03 18.78
CA THR A 111 -5.42 -16.90 18.76
C THR A 111 -5.66 -16.40 20.17
N GLN A 112 -5.49 -15.10 20.38
CA GLN A 112 -5.77 -14.40 21.62
C GLN A 112 -6.78 -13.29 21.37
N ILE A 113 -7.95 -13.32 22.02
CA ILE A 113 -8.98 -12.27 21.88
C ILE A 113 -8.99 -11.43 23.16
N GLY A 114 -8.71 -10.13 23.03
CA GLY A 114 -8.52 -9.26 24.20
C GLY A 114 -7.52 -9.85 25.21
N ASP A 115 -7.94 -9.99 26.46
CA ASP A 115 -7.15 -10.54 27.56
C ASP A 115 -7.37 -12.04 27.80
N GLU A 116 -8.09 -12.74 26.90
CA GLU A 116 -8.34 -14.17 27.05
C GLU A 116 -7.07 -15.01 26.81
N PRO A 117 -7.00 -16.26 27.33
CA PRO A 117 -5.90 -17.16 27.06
C PRO A 117 -5.72 -17.46 25.57
N THR A 118 -4.48 -17.65 25.14
CA THR A 118 -4.19 -18.04 23.75
C THR A 118 -4.63 -19.47 23.47
N ILE A 119 -5.43 -19.66 22.42
CA ILE A 119 -5.88 -20.97 21.96
C ILE A 119 -5.06 -21.37 20.74
N TRP A 120 -4.33 -22.48 20.85
CA TRP A 120 -3.48 -22.99 19.78
C TRP A 120 -4.17 -24.06 18.93
N SER A 121 -4.00 -23.97 17.61
CA SER A 121 -4.48 -24.96 16.64
C SER A 121 -3.44 -25.18 15.54
N ALA A 122 -3.57 -26.28 14.78
CA ALA A 122 -2.66 -26.57 13.67
C ALA A 122 -2.93 -25.64 12.47
N THR A 123 -1.88 -25.22 11.77
CA THR A 123 -1.96 -24.39 10.56
C THR A 123 -0.73 -24.63 9.65
N THR A 124 -0.70 -24.01 8.49
CA THR A 124 0.46 -23.95 7.59
C THR A 124 1.07 -22.54 7.57
N ILE A 125 2.31 -22.41 7.09
CA ILE A 125 2.95 -21.09 6.98
C ILE A 125 2.25 -20.20 5.94
N GLU A 126 1.75 -20.79 4.87
CA GLU A 126 1.04 -20.10 3.79
C GLU A 126 -0.30 -19.52 4.25
N GLU A 127 -0.99 -20.20 5.18
CA GLU A 127 -2.25 -19.71 5.76
C GLU A 127 -2.04 -18.48 6.65
N TYR A 128 -0.85 -18.36 7.25
CA TYR A 128 -0.54 -17.25 8.15
C TYR A 128 0.01 -16.03 7.40
N PHE A 129 0.85 -16.22 6.39
CA PHE A 129 1.54 -15.11 5.73
C PHE A 129 0.81 -14.61 4.50
N VAL A 130 -0.08 -13.63 4.71
CA VAL A 130 -0.71 -12.88 3.62
C VAL A 130 -0.49 -11.40 3.85
N SER A 131 0.43 -10.81 3.11
CA SER A 131 0.52 -9.35 2.95
C SER A 131 0.20 -9.02 1.49
N ARG A 132 -0.54 -7.93 1.27
CA ARG A 132 -0.77 -7.38 -0.07
C ARG A 132 -0.71 -5.88 0.05
N LEU A 133 -0.01 -5.23 -0.88
CA LEU A 133 -0.10 -3.79 -1.01
C LEU A 133 -1.56 -3.39 -1.28
N PRO A 134 -2.02 -2.25 -0.75
CA PRO A 134 -3.36 -1.74 -1.04
C PRO A 134 -3.49 -1.22 -2.49
N ILE A 135 -2.40 -1.27 -3.25
CA ILE A 135 -2.32 -0.99 -4.69
C ILE A 135 -1.74 -2.20 -5.41
N VAL A 136 -2.37 -2.60 -6.52
CA VAL A 136 -1.96 -3.78 -7.30
C VAL A 136 -1.03 -3.40 -8.45
N LYS A 137 -1.41 -2.39 -9.24
CA LYS A 137 -0.65 -1.92 -10.40
C LYS A 137 -1.19 -0.58 -10.90
N PHE A 138 -0.33 0.23 -11.49
CA PHE A 138 -0.76 1.46 -12.14
C PHE A 138 0.22 1.89 -13.23
N LEU A 139 -0.28 2.68 -14.18
CA LEU A 139 0.48 3.30 -15.26
C LEU A 139 0.38 4.82 -15.17
N ARG A 140 1.32 5.53 -15.79
CA ARG A 140 1.26 6.98 -15.97
C ARG A 140 -0.10 7.46 -16.51
N THR A 141 -0.69 6.71 -17.43
CA THR A 141 -1.98 7.05 -18.05
C THR A 141 -3.17 6.99 -17.11
N ASP A 142 -3.02 6.34 -15.96
CA ASP A 142 -4.10 6.14 -14.98
C ASP A 142 -4.31 7.40 -14.12
N PHE A 143 -3.38 8.36 -14.14
CA PHE A 143 -3.48 9.62 -13.40
C PHE A 143 -4.15 10.73 -14.22
N ILE A 144 -4.94 11.56 -13.53
CA ILE A 144 -5.37 12.88 -13.99
C ILE A 144 -4.19 13.84 -13.88
N THR A 145 -3.62 13.88 -12.67
CA THR A 145 -2.45 14.69 -12.30
C THR A 145 -1.54 13.85 -11.43
N TYR A 146 -0.24 14.07 -11.55
CA TYR A 146 0.74 13.55 -10.61
C TYR A 146 1.91 14.50 -10.51
N GLU A 147 2.59 14.46 -9.37
CA GLU A 147 3.86 15.10 -9.13
C GLU A 147 4.80 14.12 -8.44
N ILE A 148 6.09 14.30 -8.67
CA ILE A 148 7.13 13.59 -7.94
C ILE A 148 8.05 14.63 -7.33
N SER A 149 8.17 14.58 -6.02
CA SER A 149 9.09 15.43 -5.25
C SER A 149 10.19 14.57 -4.62
N GLN A 150 11.34 15.19 -4.36
CA GLN A 150 12.44 14.56 -3.63
C GLN A 150 12.66 15.29 -2.30
N VAL A 151 12.70 14.51 -1.23
CA VAL A 151 12.96 15.00 0.14
C VAL A 151 14.12 14.19 0.70
N GLY A 152 15.32 14.76 0.66
CA GLY A 152 16.54 14.04 1.03
C GLY A 152 16.78 12.83 0.12
N THR A 153 16.80 11.63 0.69
CA THR A 153 16.97 10.36 -0.04
C THR A 153 15.64 9.71 -0.43
N GLN A 154 14.52 10.37 -0.18
CA GLN A 154 13.19 9.85 -0.46
C GLN A 154 12.61 10.52 -1.71
N SER A 155 11.96 9.72 -2.54
CA SER A 155 11.12 10.19 -3.64
C SER A 155 9.65 9.95 -3.26
N VAL A 156 8.83 10.99 -3.41
CA VAL A 156 7.41 10.98 -3.05
C VAL A 156 6.60 11.25 -4.31
N LEU A 157 5.80 10.27 -4.73
CA LEU A 157 4.77 10.43 -5.75
C LEU A 157 3.47 10.84 -5.07
N ASN A 158 2.88 11.95 -5.49
CA ASN A 158 1.48 12.30 -5.20
C ASN A 158 0.70 12.25 -6.51
N GLY A 159 -0.47 11.64 -6.54
CA GLY A 159 -1.27 11.57 -7.77
C GLY A 159 -2.76 11.40 -7.55
N THR A 160 -3.55 12.03 -8.42
CA THR A 160 -5.00 11.86 -8.49
C THR A 160 -5.33 10.91 -9.62
N VAL A 161 -6.05 9.83 -9.32
CA VAL A 161 -6.32 8.73 -10.25
C VAL A 161 -7.64 9.00 -10.99
N LYS A 162 -7.67 8.65 -12.28
CA LYS A 162 -8.90 8.70 -13.08
C LYS A 162 -9.90 7.69 -12.54
N THR A 163 -11.17 8.09 -12.43
CA THR A 163 -12.25 7.21 -11.92
C THR A 163 -12.31 5.86 -12.63
N ASN A 164 -12.13 5.84 -13.96
CA ASN A 164 -12.13 4.59 -14.74
C ASN A 164 -10.89 3.68 -14.54
N SER A 165 -9.89 4.15 -13.79
CA SER A 165 -8.66 3.42 -13.50
C SER A 165 -8.59 2.94 -12.04
N ILE A 166 -9.52 3.37 -11.18
CA ILE A 166 -9.56 3.02 -9.75
C ILE A 166 -9.59 1.51 -9.53
N SER A 167 -10.50 0.80 -10.21
CA SER A 167 -10.66 -0.63 -10.01
C SER A 167 -9.43 -1.44 -10.44
N LYS A 168 -8.75 -0.99 -11.50
CA LYS A 168 -7.48 -1.56 -11.95
C LYS A 168 -6.38 -1.38 -10.90
N LEU A 169 -6.36 -0.23 -10.23
CA LEU A 169 -5.33 0.14 -9.27
C LEU A 169 -5.53 -0.58 -7.93
N LEU A 170 -6.75 -0.61 -7.40
CA LEU A 170 -7.07 -1.23 -6.12
C LEU A 170 -7.27 -2.75 -6.23
N GLY A 171 -7.53 -3.28 -7.42
CA GLY A 171 -7.75 -4.70 -7.65
C GLY A 171 -9.16 -5.20 -7.29
N PHE A 172 -10.08 -4.30 -6.96
CA PHE A 172 -11.50 -4.59 -6.76
C PHE A 172 -12.37 -3.54 -7.44
N ILE A 173 -13.63 -3.86 -7.71
CA ILE A 173 -14.58 -2.93 -8.32
C ILE A 173 -15.43 -2.32 -7.21
N ASP A 174 -15.34 -1.00 -7.07
CA ASP A 174 -16.23 -0.20 -6.24
C ASP A 174 -16.58 1.07 -7.01
N ASP A 175 -17.83 1.14 -7.48
CA ASP A 175 -18.35 2.25 -8.29
C ASP A 175 -18.79 3.45 -7.46
N THR A 176 -18.73 3.34 -6.13
CA THR A 176 -19.09 4.43 -5.21
C THR A 176 -17.93 5.39 -4.96
N ILE A 177 -16.69 5.01 -5.34
CA ILE A 177 -15.52 5.85 -5.18
C ILE A 177 -15.52 6.97 -6.23
N THR A 178 -15.62 8.23 -5.78
CA THR A 178 -15.66 9.40 -6.66
C THR A 178 -14.27 9.97 -6.93
N THR A 179 -13.43 9.96 -5.90
CA THR A 179 -12.08 10.53 -5.91
C THR A 179 -11.11 9.51 -5.31
N LEU A 180 -9.93 9.36 -5.92
CA LEU A 180 -8.85 8.53 -5.41
C LEU A 180 -7.52 9.29 -5.56
N GLU A 181 -6.88 9.56 -4.43
CA GLU A 181 -5.54 10.11 -4.35
C GLU A 181 -4.59 9.06 -3.79
N ILE A 182 -3.39 9.01 -4.35
CA ILE A 182 -2.33 8.14 -3.85
C ILE A 182 -1.11 8.98 -3.50
N LYS A 183 -0.43 8.55 -2.44
CA LYS A 183 0.89 9.00 -2.06
C LYS A 183 1.78 7.77 -1.87
N ILE A 184 2.88 7.70 -2.61
CA ILE A 184 3.84 6.61 -2.51
C ILE A 184 5.20 7.20 -2.17
N THR A 185 5.72 6.80 -1.02
CA THR A 185 7.06 7.20 -0.55
C THR A 185 8.00 6.03 -0.69
N TYR A 186 9.14 6.23 -1.33
CA TYR A 186 10.17 5.20 -1.45
C TYR A 186 11.57 5.76 -1.20
N SER A 187 12.46 4.91 -0.66
CA SER A 187 13.87 5.22 -0.44
C SER A 187 14.65 5.02 -1.72
N SER A 188 15.20 6.10 -2.31
CA SER A 188 16.10 5.99 -3.45
C SER A 188 17.46 5.39 -3.08
N LEU A 189 17.84 5.43 -1.80
CA LEU A 189 19.11 4.88 -1.31
C LEU A 189 19.03 3.35 -1.17
N GLU A 190 17.97 2.85 -0.54
CA GLU A 190 17.80 1.43 -0.24
C GLU A 190 16.97 0.69 -1.30
N ALA A 191 16.40 1.42 -2.26
CA ALA A 191 15.48 0.91 -3.26
C ALA A 191 14.27 0.18 -2.65
N GLN A 192 13.77 0.69 -1.53
CA GLN A 192 12.69 0.10 -0.74
C GLN A 192 11.47 1.01 -0.68
N LEU A 193 10.29 0.39 -0.66
CA LEU A 193 9.03 1.07 -0.40
C LEU A 193 8.98 1.48 1.07
N ILE A 194 8.67 2.74 1.37
CA ILE A 194 8.54 3.25 2.74
C ILE A 194 7.09 3.28 3.17
N GLU A 195 6.21 3.81 2.31
CA GLU A 195 4.81 3.99 2.63
C GLU A 195 3.96 4.05 1.35
N VAL A 196 2.78 3.46 1.42
CA VAL A 196 1.69 3.68 0.48
C VAL A 196 0.52 4.25 1.26
N GLU A 197 0.09 5.44 0.89
CA GLU A 197 -1.08 6.11 1.42
C GLU A 197 -2.09 6.28 0.29
N ILE A 198 -3.34 5.92 0.54
CA ILE A 198 -4.46 6.06 -0.38
C ILE A 198 -5.55 6.85 0.33
N ARG A 199 -6.07 7.88 -0.32
CA ARG A 199 -7.23 8.62 0.16
C ARG A 199 -8.33 8.51 -0.88
N TYR A 200 -9.52 8.10 -0.46
CA TYR A 200 -10.64 8.04 -1.37
C TYR A 200 -11.94 8.52 -0.75
N GLU A 201 -12.81 9.04 -1.61
CA GLU A 201 -14.13 9.55 -1.21
C GLU A 201 -15.21 8.61 -1.71
N GLN A 202 -16.16 8.29 -0.83
CA GLN A 202 -17.36 7.51 -1.13
C GLN A 202 -18.57 8.21 -0.52
N SER A 203 -19.46 8.71 -1.37
CA SER A 203 -20.67 9.42 -0.93
C SER A 203 -20.36 10.55 0.07
N ALA A 204 -20.76 10.40 1.35
CA ALA A 204 -20.53 11.38 2.41
C ALA A 204 -19.34 11.04 3.32
N THR A 205 -18.50 10.08 2.92
CA THR A 205 -17.37 9.60 3.70
C THR A 205 -16.06 9.75 2.93
N ASN A 206 -14.96 9.88 3.68
CA ASN A 206 -13.61 9.77 3.17
C ASN A 206 -12.90 8.63 3.90
N THR A 207 -12.04 7.90 3.21
CA THR A 207 -11.25 6.83 3.79
C THR A 207 -9.78 7.09 3.52
N VAL A 208 -8.95 6.88 4.55
CA VAL A 208 -7.50 6.95 4.48
C VAL A 208 -6.94 5.57 4.76
N VAL A 209 -6.24 5.00 3.79
CA VAL A 209 -5.53 3.74 3.92
C VAL A 209 -4.03 4.03 3.93
N ILE A 210 -3.30 3.48 4.90
CA ILE A 210 -1.86 3.61 5.03
C ILE A 210 -1.26 2.22 5.17
N TYR A 211 -0.22 1.94 4.40
CA TYR A 211 0.56 0.72 4.49
C TYR A 211 2.05 1.06 4.57
N THR A 212 2.72 0.54 5.60
CA THR A 212 4.13 0.76 5.86
C THR A 212 4.83 -0.60 6.00
N PRO A 213 5.67 -1.02 5.04
CA PRO A 213 6.50 -2.20 5.17
C PRO A 213 7.46 -2.09 6.36
N PHE A 214 7.81 -3.23 6.97
CA PHE A 214 8.82 -3.31 8.03
C PHE A 214 9.97 -4.23 7.59
N TYR A 215 11.13 -3.64 7.29
CA TYR A 215 12.34 -4.39 6.89
C TYR A 215 13.29 -4.69 8.06
N GLY A 216 13.07 -4.07 9.23
CA GLY A 216 13.92 -4.25 10.40
C GLY A 216 13.89 -5.67 10.95
N THR A 217 14.79 -5.98 11.88
CA THR A 217 14.73 -7.25 12.62
C THR A 217 13.57 -7.21 13.62
N ALA A 218 12.69 -8.20 13.55
CA ALA A 218 11.64 -8.40 14.56
C ALA A 218 12.12 -9.37 15.66
N GLN A 219 11.61 -9.17 16.87
CA GLN A 219 11.69 -10.14 17.96
C GLN A 219 10.26 -10.47 18.38
N VAL A 220 9.87 -11.73 18.20
CA VAL A 220 8.50 -12.19 18.47
C VAL A 220 8.51 -12.98 19.78
N VAL A 221 7.83 -12.44 20.78
CA VAL A 221 7.60 -13.12 22.06
C VAL A 221 6.30 -13.90 21.94
N LEU A 222 6.38 -15.21 22.11
CA LEU A 222 5.20 -16.08 22.10
C LEU A 222 4.56 -16.12 23.49
N PRO A 223 3.22 -16.19 23.60
CA PRO A 223 2.56 -16.37 24.88
C PRO A 223 2.91 -17.74 25.45
N THR A 224 3.07 -17.80 26.78
CA THR A 224 3.26 -19.07 27.49
C THR A 224 1.94 -19.84 27.51
N ASN A 225 2.00 -21.13 27.19
CA ASN A 225 0.89 -22.08 27.40
C ASN A 225 0.51 -22.20 28.87
#